data_AF-A0A9Q1EH32-F1
#
_entry.id   AF-A0A9Q1EH32-F1
#
_cell.length_a   1.000
_cell.length_b   1.000
_cell.length_c   1.000
_cell.angle_alpha   90.00
_cell.angle_beta   90.00
_cell.angle_gamma   90.00
#
_symmetry.space_group_name_H-M   'P 1'
#
loop_
_entity.id
_entity.type
_entity.pdbx_description
1 polymer ?
#
loop_
_entity_poly.entity_id
_entity_poly.type
_entity_poly.pdbx_seq_one_letter_code
_entity_poly.pdbx_strand_id
1 'polypeptide(L)'
;MFIEDHGLAEPVELALEDSKRSSQVCPSTIWTQAGANGRGGGRPPWIDRVIGGQSPSSSGAESDTESSSTESERSHVRHLEVGSARVLATPSMMQQRITELDQQREELKIELQLEVALLQGELRMENEQLRRHTQTLQSLQAEARLRETHRLADIQQERVSLEEERLRVEEQRRCCEEKERQIPTQPESQGEQLLVQLQQEKEALEAAVRAFEDREFRLLERESGIDDVAEEESKGNMEREISRQQHSLNSAQS
;
A
#
# COMPACT_ATOMS: atom_id res chain seq x y z
N MET A 1 17.94 67.01 -30.26
CA MET A 1 16.96 66.20 -31.01
C MET A 1 16.87 64.88 -30.26
N PHE A 2 15.65 64.45 -30.01
CA PHE A 2 15.27 63.54 -28.93
C PHE A 2 15.87 62.14 -29.06
N ILE A 3 16.08 61.56 -27.88
CA ILE A 3 16.53 60.19 -27.60
C ILE A 3 15.45 59.21 -28.07
N GLU A 4 15.81 58.20 -28.83
CA GLU A 4 14.95 57.05 -29.16
C GLU A 4 15.40 55.79 -28.42
N ASP A 5 14.40 54.95 -28.15
CA ASP A 5 14.20 54.16 -26.94
C ASP A 5 15.07 52.92 -26.73
N HIS A 6 15.32 52.66 -25.44
CA HIS A 6 15.72 51.38 -24.90
C HIS A 6 14.53 50.39 -24.94
N GLY A 7 14.61 49.37 -25.80
CA GLY A 7 13.75 48.18 -25.74
C GLY A 7 14.11 47.31 -24.54
N LEU A 8 13.58 47.68 -23.37
CA LEU A 8 13.56 46.84 -22.17
C LEU A 8 12.39 45.85 -22.26
N ALA A 9 12.74 44.59 -22.05
CA ALA A 9 11.85 43.45 -21.96
C ALA A 9 10.85 43.57 -20.79
N GLU A 10 9.64 43.06 -21.05
CA GLU A 10 8.71 42.35 -20.14
C GLU A 10 8.19 43.09 -18.88
N PRO A 11 6.88 43.00 -18.58
CA PRO A 11 6.36 41.73 -18.07
C PRO A 11 4.99 41.31 -18.61
N VAL A 12 4.89 40.04 -18.99
CA VAL A 12 3.63 39.30 -19.11
C VAL A 12 2.91 39.31 -17.75
N GLU A 13 1.74 39.91 -17.77
CA GLU A 13 0.76 40.02 -16.69
C GLU A 13 0.22 38.63 -16.32
N LEU A 14 0.71 38.08 -15.20
CA LEU A 14 0.18 36.87 -14.58
C LEU A 14 -1.16 37.18 -13.89
N ALA A 15 -2.27 36.95 -14.60
CA ALA A 15 -3.60 36.89 -14.02
C ALA A 15 -3.76 35.57 -13.22
N LEU A 16 -3.50 35.65 -11.92
CA LEU A 16 -3.96 34.71 -10.90
C LEU A 16 -5.45 34.99 -10.63
N GLU A 17 -6.34 34.20 -11.21
CA GLU A 17 -7.73 34.10 -10.76
C GLU A 17 -7.96 32.78 -10.01
N ASP A 18 -7.82 32.87 -8.69
CA ASP A 18 -8.43 31.96 -7.73
C ASP A 18 -9.87 32.42 -7.43
N SER A 19 -10.89 31.67 -7.86
CA SER A 19 -12.06 31.40 -7.00
C SER A 19 -13.17 30.58 -7.66
N LYS A 20 -13.47 29.47 -6.98
CA LYS A 20 -14.82 28.99 -6.69
C LYS A 20 -15.72 28.68 -7.88
N ARG A 21 -15.65 27.42 -8.32
CA ARG A 21 -16.84 26.70 -8.78
C ARG A 21 -17.10 25.48 -7.91
N SER A 22 -17.99 25.72 -6.95
CA SER A 22 -19.04 24.83 -6.45
C SER A 22 -18.78 23.32 -6.47
N SER A 23 -18.54 22.82 -5.27
CA SER A 23 -18.88 21.48 -4.80
C SER A 23 -20.22 20.99 -5.38
N GLN A 24 -20.20 19.92 -6.17
CA GLN A 24 -21.24 18.87 -6.21
C GLN A 24 -20.76 17.72 -7.10
N VAL A 25 -20.08 16.73 -6.50
CA VAL A 25 -19.89 15.42 -7.13
C VAL A 25 -20.51 14.38 -6.21
N CYS A 26 -21.64 13.84 -6.67
CA CYS A 26 -22.38 12.76 -6.02
C CYS A 26 -21.55 11.46 -6.05
N PRO A 27 -21.36 10.75 -4.93
CA PRO A 27 -20.83 9.40 -4.95
C PRO A 27 -22.00 8.41 -5.02
N SER A 28 -22.48 8.14 -6.22
CA SER A 28 -23.24 6.91 -6.49
C SER A 28 -23.09 6.55 -7.96
N THR A 29 -22.76 5.28 -8.18
CA THR A 29 -22.44 4.63 -9.46
C THR A 29 -20.95 4.65 -9.79
N ILE A 30 -20.28 3.54 -9.50
CA ILE A 30 -19.51 2.72 -10.44
C ILE A 30 -19.01 1.49 -9.67
N TRP A 31 -19.72 0.38 -9.82
CA TRP A 31 -19.11 -0.94 -9.96
C TRP A 31 -19.82 -1.58 -11.14
N THR A 32 -19.24 -1.44 -12.32
CA THR A 32 -19.63 -2.24 -13.48
C THR A 32 -18.35 -2.76 -14.11
N GLN A 33 -18.17 -4.06 -13.90
CA GLN A 33 -17.57 -5.02 -14.83
C GLN A 33 -16.04 -5.16 -14.86
N ALA A 34 -15.58 -6.22 -14.21
CA ALA A 34 -14.56 -7.11 -14.74
C ALA A 34 -14.71 -8.52 -14.11
N GLY A 35 -14.67 -9.56 -14.96
CA GLY A 35 -14.19 -10.89 -14.54
C GLY A 35 -15.23 -11.99 -14.32
N ALA A 36 -15.82 -12.49 -15.41
CA ALA A 36 -16.32 -13.86 -15.45
C ALA A 36 -15.12 -14.84 -15.38
N ASN A 37 -15.00 -15.58 -14.28
CA ASN A 37 -14.59 -17.00 -14.19
C ASN A 37 -14.00 -17.28 -12.80
N GLY A 38 -14.70 -18.09 -12.02
CA GLY A 38 -14.24 -18.56 -10.71
C GLY A 38 -15.40 -19.00 -9.85
N ARG A 39 -15.81 -20.26 -10.01
CA ARG A 39 -16.81 -20.93 -9.18
C ARG A 39 -16.38 -20.91 -7.71
N GLY A 40 -17.34 -20.69 -6.80
CA GLY A 40 -17.26 -21.21 -5.43
C GLY A 40 -16.96 -20.20 -4.31
N GLY A 41 -17.69 -19.08 -4.23
CA GLY A 41 -17.78 -18.30 -3.00
C GLY A 41 -18.89 -18.84 -2.10
N GLY A 42 -18.56 -19.79 -1.21
CA GLY A 42 -19.49 -20.34 -0.23
C GLY A 42 -19.98 -19.25 0.75
N ARG A 43 -21.28 -19.24 1.03
CA ARG A 43 -21.90 -18.33 1.99
C ARG A 43 -21.41 -18.68 3.41
N PRO A 44 -21.30 -17.71 4.35
CA PRO A 44 -20.89 -17.99 5.72
C PRO A 44 -21.82 -19.00 6.41
N PRO A 45 -21.27 -19.95 7.20
CA PRO A 45 -21.98 -21.13 7.72
C PRO A 45 -23.10 -20.83 8.73
N TRP A 46 -23.22 -19.59 9.20
CA TRP A 46 -24.30 -19.20 10.11
C TRP A 46 -25.63 -18.94 9.39
N ILE A 47 -25.60 -18.68 8.07
CA ILE A 47 -26.81 -18.36 7.30
C ILE A 47 -27.68 -19.61 7.03
N ASP A 48 -27.09 -20.81 7.01
CA ASP A 48 -27.85 -22.06 6.82
C ASP A 48 -28.65 -22.47 8.07
N ARG A 49 -28.36 -21.87 9.23
CA ARG A 49 -29.01 -22.22 10.51
C ARG A 49 -30.42 -21.67 10.67
N VAL A 50 -30.86 -20.76 9.78
CA VAL A 50 -32.18 -20.10 9.87
C VAL A 50 -33.17 -20.58 8.80
N ILE A 51 -32.73 -21.29 7.76
CA ILE A 51 -33.61 -21.71 6.65
C ILE A 51 -34.02 -23.19 6.74
N GLY A 52 -33.25 -24.02 7.46
CA GLY A 52 -33.61 -25.43 7.71
C GLY A 52 -34.27 -25.61 9.07
N GLY A 53 -35.59 -25.47 9.15
CA GLY A 53 -36.36 -25.83 10.34
C GLY A 53 -36.22 -27.32 10.66
N GLN A 54 -35.26 -27.69 11.50
CA GLN A 54 -35.14 -29.04 12.07
C GLN A 54 -34.62 -28.91 13.50
N SER A 55 -35.51 -29.15 14.47
CA SER A 55 -35.10 -29.54 15.82
C SER A 55 -34.60 -30.99 15.79
N PRO A 56 -33.55 -31.37 16.52
CA PRO A 56 -33.04 -32.73 16.49
C PRO A 56 -33.94 -33.65 17.34
N SER A 57 -34.58 -34.62 16.68
CA SER A 57 -35.22 -35.77 17.34
C SER A 57 -34.14 -36.71 17.90
N SER A 58 -34.21 -36.99 19.19
CA SER A 58 -33.45 -38.05 19.87
C SER A 58 -34.23 -39.36 19.78
N SER A 59 -33.56 -40.42 19.32
CA SER A 59 -34.07 -41.80 19.23
C SER A 59 -33.52 -42.64 20.39
N GLY A 60 -34.39 -43.42 21.02
CA GLY A 60 -34.07 -44.44 22.02
C GLY A 60 -35.15 -45.53 21.97
N ALA A 61 -34.72 -46.80 21.95
CA ALA A 61 -35.44 -47.94 21.42
C ALA A 61 -36.19 -48.82 22.45
N GLU A 62 -37.09 -49.65 21.89
CA GLU A 62 -37.50 -51.03 22.22
C GLU A 62 -38.05 -51.43 23.62
N SER A 63 -39.30 -51.93 23.64
CA SER A 63 -39.64 -53.30 24.10
C SER A 63 -41.15 -53.60 24.01
N ASP A 64 -41.47 -54.77 23.46
CA ASP A 64 -42.80 -55.38 23.35
C ASP A 64 -43.27 -56.01 24.66
N THR A 65 -44.57 -55.87 24.99
CA THR A 65 -45.33 -56.87 25.78
C THR A 65 -46.80 -56.83 25.39
N GLU A 66 -47.32 -57.97 24.94
CA GLU A 66 -48.74 -58.22 24.64
C GLU A 66 -49.60 -58.34 25.92
N SER A 67 -50.81 -57.78 25.90
CA SER A 67 -52.08 -58.49 26.12
C SER A 67 -53.22 -57.63 26.68
N SER A 68 -54.40 -57.93 26.13
CA SER A 68 -55.74 -57.91 26.73
C SER A 68 -56.54 -56.60 26.76
N SER A 69 -57.54 -56.62 25.87
CA SER A 69 -58.76 -55.81 25.83
C SER A 69 -59.51 -55.67 27.15
N THR A 70 -60.34 -54.62 27.19
CA THR A 70 -61.50 -54.36 28.07
C THR A 70 -61.32 -53.41 29.27
N GLU A 71 -60.88 -52.17 29.04
CA GLU A 71 -61.33 -51.03 29.88
C GLU A 71 -61.24 -49.67 29.15
N SER A 72 -61.95 -49.54 28.01
CA SER A 72 -61.84 -48.38 27.12
C SER A 72 -62.70 -47.16 27.52
N GLU A 73 -63.42 -47.17 28.65
CA GLU A 73 -64.33 -46.06 28.99
C GLU A 73 -64.15 -45.48 30.41
N ARG A 74 -63.26 -46.04 31.25
CA ARG A 74 -62.94 -45.49 32.59
C ARG A 74 -61.54 -44.89 32.71
N SER A 75 -60.68 -45.11 31.73
CA SER A 75 -59.34 -44.52 31.64
C SER A 75 -59.35 -43.13 30.99
N HIS A 76 -60.35 -42.81 30.18
CA HIS A 76 -60.41 -41.52 29.48
C HIS A 76 -60.71 -40.35 30.42
N VAL A 77 -61.46 -40.56 31.52
CA VAL A 77 -61.71 -39.53 32.53
C VAL A 77 -60.48 -39.30 33.42
N ARG A 78 -59.73 -40.35 33.79
CA ARG A 78 -58.49 -40.21 34.59
C ARG A 78 -57.27 -39.78 33.76
N HIS A 79 -57.21 -40.10 32.47
CA HIS A 79 -56.16 -39.59 31.58
C HIS A 79 -56.42 -38.14 31.17
N LEU A 80 -57.69 -37.70 31.12
CA LEU A 80 -58.02 -36.27 31.00
C LEU A 80 -57.66 -35.50 32.29
N GLU A 81 -57.80 -36.09 33.47
CA GLU A 81 -57.36 -35.42 34.72
C GLU A 81 -55.83 -35.41 34.90
N VAL A 82 -55.11 -36.49 34.56
CA VAL A 82 -53.62 -36.49 34.61
C VAL A 82 -53.02 -35.65 33.47
N GLY A 83 -53.70 -35.57 32.31
CA GLY A 83 -53.35 -34.66 31.22
C GLY A 83 -53.73 -33.20 31.49
N SER A 84 -54.77 -32.94 32.29
CA SER A 84 -55.17 -31.59 32.70
C SER A 84 -54.34 -31.08 33.88
N ALA A 85 -53.92 -31.95 34.80
CA ALA A 85 -53.12 -31.57 35.96
C ALA A 85 -51.67 -31.17 35.64
N ARG A 86 -51.09 -31.64 34.52
CA ARG A 86 -49.82 -31.06 34.00
C ARG A 86 -50.01 -29.71 33.30
N VAL A 87 -51.25 -29.32 33.01
CA VAL A 87 -51.61 -28.12 32.24
C VAL A 87 -52.34 -27.08 33.11
N LEU A 88 -52.59 -27.34 34.39
CA LEU A 88 -52.98 -26.33 35.37
C LEU A 88 -51.73 -25.68 35.97
N ALA A 89 -50.91 -25.03 35.15
CA ALA A 89 -50.00 -24.03 35.68
C ALA A 89 -50.87 -22.97 36.38
N THR A 90 -50.74 -22.84 37.70
CA THR A 90 -51.50 -21.87 38.48
C THR A 90 -51.30 -20.48 37.86
N PRO A 91 -52.31 -19.61 37.79
CA PRO A 91 -52.17 -18.27 37.20
C PRO A 91 -50.95 -17.49 37.72
N SER A 92 -50.57 -17.71 38.98
CA SER A 92 -49.34 -17.18 39.58
C SER A 92 -48.04 -17.66 38.90
N MET A 93 -47.96 -18.94 38.52
CA MET A 93 -46.79 -19.51 37.84
C MET A 93 -46.66 -18.96 36.41
N MET A 94 -47.79 -18.78 35.71
CA MET A 94 -47.79 -18.14 34.39
C MET A 94 -47.37 -16.67 34.49
N GLN A 95 -47.87 -15.94 35.49
CA GLN A 95 -47.49 -14.55 35.73
C GLN A 95 -45.99 -14.41 36.02
N GLN A 96 -45.44 -15.29 36.88
CA GLN A 96 -44.01 -15.33 37.14
C GLN A 96 -43.23 -15.60 35.84
N ARG A 97 -43.68 -16.58 35.04
CA ARG A 97 -43.02 -16.90 33.77
C ARG A 97 -43.05 -15.73 32.77
N ILE A 98 -44.13 -14.96 32.73
CA ILE A 98 -44.21 -13.74 31.91
C ILE A 98 -43.17 -12.72 32.38
N THR A 99 -43.08 -12.48 33.69
CA THR A 99 -42.09 -11.53 34.23
C THR A 99 -40.65 -11.96 33.98
N GLU A 100 -40.36 -13.27 34.05
CA GLU A 100 -39.05 -13.81 33.69
C GLU A 100 -38.74 -13.57 32.20
N LEU A 101 -39.70 -13.84 31.31
CA LEU A 101 -39.53 -13.61 29.87
C LEU A 101 -39.37 -12.11 29.54
N ASP A 102 -40.09 -11.23 30.24
CA ASP A 102 -39.96 -9.78 30.10
C ASP A 102 -38.58 -9.29 30.53
N GLN A 103 -38.04 -9.84 31.63
CA GLN A 103 -36.69 -9.57 32.10
C GLN A 103 -35.64 -10.07 31.08
N GLN A 104 -35.77 -11.31 30.61
CA GLN A 104 -34.88 -11.87 29.58
C GLN A 104 -34.90 -11.05 28.28
N ARG A 105 -36.08 -10.55 27.87
CA ARG A 105 -36.20 -9.66 26.70
C ARG A 105 -35.42 -8.37 26.90
N GLU A 106 -35.52 -7.73 28.07
CA GLU A 106 -34.81 -6.47 28.31
C GLU A 106 -33.29 -6.69 28.43
N GLU A 107 -32.85 -7.79 29.04
CA GLU A 107 -31.44 -8.20 29.07
C GLU A 107 -30.87 -8.38 27.65
N LEU A 108 -31.55 -9.17 26.81
CA LEU A 108 -31.15 -9.37 25.41
C LEU A 108 -31.12 -8.07 24.60
N LYS A 109 -32.04 -7.14 24.89
CA LYS A 109 -32.06 -5.81 24.25
C LYS A 109 -30.84 -4.98 24.64
N ILE A 110 -30.43 -5.02 25.91
CA ILE A 110 -29.21 -4.34 26.38
C ILE A 110 -27.98 -4.99 25.75
N GLU A 111 -27.91 -6.33 25.72
CA GLU A 111 -26.81 -7.07 25.09
C GLU A 111 -26.67 -6.71 23.60
N LEU A 112 -27.78 -6.70 22.86
CA LEU A 112 -27.77 -6.30 21.45
C LEU A 112 -27.33 -4.84 21.27
N GLN A 113 -27.80 -3.93 22.12
CA GLN A 113 -27.38 -2.52 22.07
C GLN A 113 -25.89 -2.35 22.35
N LEU A 114 -25.34 -3.11 23.30
CA LEU A 114 -23.92 -3.12 23.61
C LEU A 114 -23.13 -3.65 22.41
N GLU A 115 -23.53 -4.78 21.84
CA GLU A 115 -22.86 -5.37 20.67
C GLU A 115 -22.82 -4.38 19.49
N VAL A 116 -23.96 -3.72 19.20
CA VAL A 116 -24.01 -2.67 18.17
C VAL A 116 -23.04 -1.53 18.48
N ALA A 117 -22.96 -1.08 19.73
CA ALA A 117 -22.06 -0.01 20.13
C ALA A 117 -20.58 -0.42 20.02
N LEU A 118 -20.24 -1.66 20.36
CA LEU A 118 -18.89 -2.22 20.23
C LEU A 118 -18.48 -2.30 18.76
N LEU A 119 -19.30 -2.93 17.92
CA LEU A 119 -19.05 -3.04 16.48
C LEU A 119 -18.92 -1.67 15.80
N GLN A 120 -19.73 -0.68 16.20
CA GLN A 120 -19.59 0.69 15.73
C GLN A 120 -18.30 1.37 16.21
N GLY A 121 -17.81 1.01 17.40
CA GLY A 121 -16.51 1.44 17.91
C GLY A 121 -15.37 0.87 17.08
N GLU A 122 -15.37 -0.44 16.86
CA GLU A 122 -14.38 -1.16 16.05
C GLU A 122 -14.33 -0.61 14.62
N LEU A 123 -15.47 -0.50 13.95
CA LEU A 123 -15.55 0.05 12.59
C LEU A 123 -14.97 1.47 12.51
N ARG A 124 -15.20 2.32 13.51
CA ARG A 124 -14.64 3.67 13.55
C ARG A 124 -13.12 3.65 13.71
N MET A 125 -12.62 2.80 14.61
CA MET A 125 -11.18 2.65 14.85
C MET A 125 -10.46 2.14 13.60
N GLU A 126 -11.02 1.13 12.93
CA GLU A 126 -10.48 0.58 11.68
C GLU A 126 -10.49 1.59 10.55
N ASN A 127 -11.59 2.33 10.36
CA ASN A 127 -11.67 3.38 9.34
C ASN A 127 -10.63 4.48 9.57
N GLU A 128 -10.45 4.89 10.83
CA GLU A 128 -9.48 5.91 11.17
C GLU A 128 -8.04 5.40 10.97
N GLN A 129 -7.77 4.13 11.28
CA GLN A 129 -6.48 3.49 10.97
C GLN A 129 -6.24 3.40 9.46
N LEU A 130 -7.24 2.98 8.69
CA LEU A 130 -7.17 2.94 7.23
C LEU A 130 -6.92 4.32 6.65
N ARG A 131 -7.57 5.36 7.18
CA ARG A 131 -7.36 6.75 6.76
C ARG A 131 -5.92 7.19 6.99
N ARG A 132 -5.34 6.89 8.16
CA ARG A 132 -3.93 7.20 8.46
C ARG A 132 -2.98 6.47 7.51
N HIS A 133 -3.16 5.17 7.31
CA HIS A 133 -2.33 4.40 6.39
C HIS A 133 -2.43 4.92 4.95
N THR A 134 -3.63 5.29 4.50
CA THR A 134 -3.84 5.91 3.19
C THR A 134 -3.08 7.23 3.07
N GLN A 135 -3.10 8.07 4.10
CA GLN A 135 -2.36 9.34 4.12
C GLN A 135 -0.85 9.12 4.09
N THR A 136 -0.33 8.15 4.85
CA THR A 136 1.08 7.78 4.82
C THR A 136 1.50 7.25 3.45
N LEU A 137 0.68 6.40 2.81
CA LEU A 137 0.96 5.92 1.46
C LEU A 137 0.99 7.06 0.44
N GLN A 138 0.07 8.02 0.56
CA GLN A 138 0.04 9.21 -0.30
C GLN A 138 1.29 10.08 -0.11
N SER A 139 1.73 10.30 1.14
CA SER A 139 2.95 11.07 1.41
C SER A 139 4.19 10.37 0.87
N LEU A 140 4.33 9.07 1.12
CA LEU A 140 5.45 8.27 0.60
C LEU A 140 5.47 8.24 -0.93
N GLN A 141 4.30 8.18 -1.58
CA GLN A 141 4.21 8.23 -3.03
C GLN A 141 4.63 9.61 -3.57
N ALA A 142 4.24 10.70 -2.90
CA ALA A 142 4.66 12.04 -3.27
C ALA A 142 6.17 12.23 -3.11
N GLU A 143 6.73 11.76 -1.99
CA GLU A 143 8.18 11.77 -1.73
C GLU A 143 8.95 10.93 -2.75
N ALA A 144 8.45 9.75 -3.13
CA ALA A 144 9.09 8.91 -4.14
C ALA A 144 9.11 9.59 -5.51
N ARG A 145 8.02 10.27 -5.90
CA ARG A 145 7.97 11.06 -7.14
C ARG A 145 8.96 12.23 -7.09
N LEU A 146 9.03 12.93 -5.96
CA LEU A 146 9.97 14.03 -5.78
C LEU A 146 11.42 13.55 -5.88
N ARG A 147 11.76 12.45 -5.20
CA ARG A 147 13.09 11.82 -5.29
C ARG A 147 13.43 11.42 -6.71
N GLU A 148 12.50 10.84 -7.46
CA GLU A 148 12.73 10.49 -8.86
C GLU A 148 12.95 11.74 -9.73
N THR A 149 12.18 12.81 -9.54
CA THR A 149 12.40 14.05 -10.28
C THR A 149 13.76 14.68 -9.98
N HIS A 150 14.23 14.64 -8.73
CA HIS A 150 15.57 15.09 -8.37
C HIS A 150 16.65 14.20 -9.00
N ARG A 151 16.50 12.87 -8.93
CA ARG A 151 17.42 11.92 -9.55
C ARG A 151 17.58 12.17 -11.04
N LEU A 152 16.46 12.38 -11.75
CA LEU A 152 16.47 12.70 -13.19
C LEU A 152 17.14 14.04 -13.48
N ALA A 153 16.92 15.06 -12.64
CA ALA A 153 17.58 16.36 -12.78
C ALA A 153 19.10 16.25 -12.56
N ASP A 154 19.53 15.50 -11.56
CA ASP A 154 20.95 15.27 -11.25
C ASP A 154 21.65 14.50 -12.39
N ILE A 155 21.02 13.44 -12.91
CA ILE A 155 21.50 12.71 -14.09
C ILE A 155 21.63 13.65 -15.29
N GLN A 156 20.63 14.49 -15.53
CA GLN A 156 20.66 15.42 -16.66
C GLN A 156 21.78 16.46 -16.51
N GLN A 157 22.00 16.98 -15.30
CA GLN A 157 23.11 17.88 -15.02
C GLN A 157 24.46 17.19 -15.23
N GLU A 158 24.60 15.94 -14.77
CA GLU A 158 25.81 15.16 -14.96
C GLU A 158 26.08 14.88 -16.45
N ARG A 159 25.05 14.58 -17.25
CA ARG A 159 25.15 14.47 -18.72
C ARG A 159 25.70 15.74 -19.37
N VAL A 160 25.18 16.91 -18.99
CA VAL A 160 25.66 18.19 -19.54
C VAL A 160 27.14 18.42 -19.19
N SER A 161 27.53 18.15 -17.94
CA SER A 161 28.93 18.29 -17.53
C SER A 161 29.86 17.24 -18.17
N LEU A 162 29.35 16.03 -18.44
CA LEU A 162 30.07 15.00 -19.18
C LEU A 162 30.31 15.43 -20.63
N GLU A 163 29.31 16.03 -21.26
CA GLU A 163 29.39 16.60 -22.61
C GLU A 163 30.49 17.67 -22.72
N GLU A 164 30.51 18.61 -21.77
CA GLU A 164 31.54 19.64 -21.69
C GLU A 164 32.95 19.06 -21.57
N GLU A 165 33.13 18.05 -20.70
CA GLU A 165 34.43 17.39 -20.55
C GLU A 165 34.81 16.58 -21.79
N ARG A 166 33.85 15.96 -22.48
CA ARG A 166 34.12 15.26 -23.75
C ARG A 166 34.72 16.22 -24.78
N LEU A 167 34.10 17.39 -24.95
CA LEU A 167 34.58 18.42 -25.87
C LEU A 167 35.98 18.90 -25.50
N ARG A 168 36.27 19.05 -24.20
CA ARG A 168 37.61 19.43 -23.71
C ARG A 168 38.65 18.36 -24.04
N VAL A 169 38.36 17.08 -23.81
CA VAL A 169 39.26 15.96 -24.12
C VAL A 169 39.49 15.86 -25.64
N GLU A 170 38.45 16.05 -26.45
CA GLU A 170 38.55 16.08 -27.91
C GLU A 170 39.43 17.25 -28.40
N GLU A 171 39.30 18.44 -27.81
CA GLU A 171 40.15 19.59 -28.13
C GLU A 171 41.62 19.32 -27.77
N GLN A 172 41.88 18.78 -26.58
CA GLN A 172 43.24 18.40 -26.17
C GLN A 172 43.86 17.37 -27.11
N ARG A 173 43.07 16.37 -27.53
CA ARG A 173 43.48 15.40 -28.55
C ARG A 173 43.85 16.09 -29.85
N ARG A 174 42.99 16.98 -30.36
CA ARG A 174 43.25 17.73 -31.60
C ARG A 174 44.54 18.55 -31.50
N CYS A 175 44.77 19.24 -30.39
CA CYS A 175 45.98 20.01 -30.16
C CYS A 175 47.24 19.13 -30.12
N CYS A 176 47.19 17.96 -29.48
CA CYS A 176 48.31 17.02 -29.46
C CYS A 176 48.62 16.50 -30.88
N GLU A 177 47.60 16.11 -31.65
CA GLU A 177 47.75 15.67 -33.03
C GLU A 177 48.31 16.77 -33.94
N GLU A 178 47.87 18.01 -33.75
CA GLU A 178 48.36 19.16 -34.50
C GLU A 178 49.84 19.44 -34.19
N LYS A 179 50.24 19.42 -32.91
CA LYS A 179 51.65 19.54 -32.51
C LYS A 179 52.49 18.42 -33.09
N GLU A 180 52.01 17.18 -33.04
CA GLU A 180 52.69 16.02 -33.63
C GLU A 180 52.95 16.19 -35.12
N ARG A 181 52.00 16.75 -35.87
CA ARG A 181 52.16 17.05 -37.30
C ARG A 181 53.16 18.19 -37.55
N GLN A 182 53.31 19.13 -36.63
CA GLN A 182 54.21 20.28 -36.78
C GLN A 182 55.67 19.96 -36.42
N ILE A 183 55.93 19.04 -35.48
CA ILE A 183 57.29 18.69 -35.02
C ILE A 183 58.27 18.35 -36.16
N PRO A 184 57.92 17.55 -37.19
CA PRO A 184 58.85 17.23 -38.28
C PRO A 184 59.31 18.44 -39.10
N THR A 185 58.61 19.57 -39.01
CA THR A 185 58.97 20.81 -39.73
C THR A 185 59.94 21.70 -38.96
N GLN A 186 60.28 21.33 -37.71
CA GLN A 186 61.13 22.13 -36.82
C GLN A 186 62.61 21.72 -36.92
N PRO A 187 63.57 22.62 -36.58
CA PRO A 187 64.98 22.27 -36.48
C PRO A 187 65.25 21.16 -35.46
N GLU A 188 66.23 20.29 -35.72
CA GLU A 188 66.51 19.07 -34.93
C GLU A 188 66.64 19.33 -33.41
N SER A 189 67.42 20.35 -33.02
CA SER A 189 67.58 20.75 -31.60
C SER A 189 66.30 21.21 -30.90
N GLN A 190 65.32 21.73 -31.64
CA GLN A 190 64.01 22.14 -31.11
C GLN A 190 63.02 20.98 -31.17
N GLY A 191 63.12 20.12 -32.18
CA GLY A 191 62.26 18.95 -32.37
C GLY A 191 62.34 17.96 -31.21
N GLU A 192 63.55 17.67 -30.69
CA GLU A 192 63.73 16.77 -29.54
C GLU A 192 63.01 17.28 -28.28
N GLN A 193 63.12 18.57 -27.99
CA GLN A 193 62.44 19.17 -26.85
C GLN A 193 60.91 19.14 -27.01
N LEU A 194 60.40 19.43 -28.22
CA LEU A 194 58.98 19.37 -28.53
C LEU A 194 58.42 17.94 -28.47
N LEU A 195 59.21 16.93 -28.84
CA LEU A 195 58.82 15.52 -28.70
C LEU A 195 58.63 15.12 -27.23
N VAL A 196 59.54 15.54 -26.35
CA VAL A 196 59.41 15.28 -24.90
C VAL A 196 58.17 15.96 -24.32
N GLN A 197 57.91 17.22 -24.72
CA GLN A 197 56.70 17.93 -24.29
C GLN A 197 55.42 17.26 -24.81
N LEU A 198 55.38 16.91 -26.10
CA LEU A 198 54.25 16.20 -26.70
C LEU A 198 54.00 14.86 -26.01
N GLN A 199 55.06 14.13 -25.64
CA GLN A 199 54.94 12.87 -24.90
C GLN A 199 54.26 13.08 -23.54
N GLN A 200 54.66 14.11 -22.79
CA GLN A 200 54.02 14.46 -21.52
C GLN A 200 52.55 14.89 -21.70
N GLU A 201 52.25 15.65 -22.76
CA GLU A 201 50.88 16.05 -23.09
C GLU A 201 50.01 14.86 -23.49
N LYS A 202 50.57 13.88 -24.22
CA LYS A 202 49.89 12.62 -24.56
C LYS A 202 49.59 11.79 -23.32
N GLU A 203 50.53 11.67 -22.38
CA GLU A 203 50.31 10.99 -21.09
C GLU A 203 49.21 11.68 -20.27
N ALA A 204 49.19 13.01 -20.24
CA ALA A 204 48.13 13.78 -19.59
C ALA A 204 46.77 13.60 -20.28
N LEU A 205 46.75 13.57 -21.62
CA LEU A 205 45.54 13.28 -22.40
C LEU A 205 45.02 11.88 -22.12
N GLU A 206 45.88 10.86 -22.07
CA GLU A 206 45.48 9.49 -21.71
C GLU A 206 44.85 9.42 -20.32
N ALA A 207 45.43 10.13 -19.34
CA ALA A 207 44.86 10.21 -18.00
C ALA A 207 43.48 10.91 -18.01
N ALA A 208 43.33 11.98 -18.79
CA ALA A 208 42.05 12.68 -18.94
C ALA A 208 40.98 11.81 -19.62
N VAL A 209 41.35 11.06 -20.68
CA VAL A 209 40.45 10.10 -21.35
C VAL A 209 39.95 9.04 -20.37
N ARG A 210 40.84 8.42 -19.58
CA ARG A 210 40.42 7.42 -18.58
C ARG A 210 39.47 8.02 -17.55
N ALA A 211 39.77 9.22 -17.04
CA ALA A 211 38.90 9.89 -16.07
C ALA A 211 37.51 10.24 -16.65
N PHE A 212 37.46 10.59 -17.94
CA PHE A 212 36.22 10.79 -18.68
C PHE A 212 35.43 9.48 -18.81
N GLU A 213 36.08 8.40 -19.27
CA GLU A 213 35.47 7.07 -19.41
C GLU A 213 34.91 6.57 -18.06
N ASP A 214 35.70 6.65 -16.98
CA ASP A 214 35.28 6.27 -15.63
C ASP A 214 34.05 7.06 -15.15
N ARG A 215 33.90 8.32 -15.59
CA ARG A 215 32.71 9.13 -15.28
C ARG A 215 31.51 8.72 -16.13
N GLU A 216 31.72 8.43 -17.41
CA GLU A 216 30.68 7.94 -18.32
C GLU A 216 30.11 6.60 -17.81
N PHE A 217 30.97 5.66 -17.40
CA PHE A 217 30.54 4.39 -16.82
C PHE A 217 29.69 4.58 -15.57
N ARG A 218 30.13 5.42 -14.62
CA ARG A 218 29.36 5.71 -13.40
C ARG A 218 27.99 6.32 -13.68
N LEU A 219 27.89 7.16 -14.71
CA LEU A 219 26.61 7.74 -15.11
C LEU A 219 25.67 6.67 -15.68
N LEU A 220 26.19 5.76 -16.52
CA LEU A 220 25.40 4.65 -17.07
C LEU A 220 24.90 3.67 -15.98
N GLU A 221 25.72 3.40 -14.95
CA GLU A 221 25.30 2.62 -13.78
C GLU A 221 24.11 3.27 -13.06
N ARG A 222 24.20 4.58 -12.81
CA ARG A 222 23.11 5.37 -12.20
C ARG A 222 21.83 5.40 -13.05
N GLU A 223 21.97 5.48 -14.36
CA GLU A 223 20.84 5.51 -15.29
C GLU A 223 20.13 4.17 -15.43
N SER A 224 20.89 3.08 -15.45
CA SER A 224 20.37 1.72 -15.51
C SER A 224 19.66 1.29 -14.22
N GLY A 225 19.76 2.10 -13.15
CA GLY A 225 19.20 1.77 -11.84
C GLY A 225 19.98 0.69 -11.10
N ILE A 226 21.17 0.36 -11.59
CA ILE A 226 22.14 -0.52 -10.92
C ILE A 226 22.92 0.36 -9.93
N ASP A 227 22.20 1.00 -9.01
CA ASP A 227 22.82 1.66 -7.87
C ASP A 227 22.79 0.67 -6.70
N ASP A 228 23.74 -0.26 -6.71
CA ASP A 228 23.88 -1.32 -5.71
C ASP A 228 23.93 -0.74 -4.28
N VAL A 229 24.41 0.50 -4.13
CA VAL A 229 24.52 1.19 -2.83
C VAL A 229 23.14 1.59 -2.28
N ALA A 230 22.23 2.06 -3.14
CA ALA A 230 20.86 2.40 -2.74
C ALA A 230 20.02 1.16 -2.42
N GLU A 231 20.24 0.07 -3.17
CA GLU A 231 19.64 -1.24 -2.87
C GLU A 231 20.13 -1.83 -1.55
N GLU A 232 21.43 -1.77 -1.27
CA GLU A 232 22.03 -2.25 -0.01
C GLU A 232 21.55 -1.45 1.21
N GLU A 233 21.45 -0.11 1.09
CA GLU A 233 20.92 0.73 2.17
C GLU A 233 19.43 0.46 2.42
N SER A 234 18.64 0.26 1.36
CA SER A 234 17.23 -0.12 1.44
C SER A 234 17.03 -1.48 2.11
N LYS A 235 17.82 -2.50 1.70
CA LYS A 235 17.83 -3.84 2.32
C LYS A 235 18.21 -3.77 3.79
N GLY A 236 19.29 -3.05 4.13
CA GLY A 236 19.75 -2.90 5.51
C GLY A 236 18.74 -2.15 6.40
N ASN A 237 18.02 -1.16 5.88
CA ASN A 237 16.96 -0.49 6.61
C ASN A 237 15.76 -1.42 6.85
N MET A 238 15.41 -2.26 5.88
CA MET A 238 14.33 -3.24 6.02
C MET A 238 14.65 -4.30 7.08
N GLU A 239 15.87 -4.82 7.10
CA GLU A 239 16.32 -5.79 8.11
C GLU A 239 16.29 -5.21 9.53
N ARG A 240 16.67 -3.94 9.70
CA ARG A 240 16.59 -3.23 10.99
C ARG A 240 15.15 -3.06 11.45
N GLU A 241 14.24 -2.70 10.53
CA GLU A 241 12.82 -2.53 10.86
C GLU A 241 12.16 -3.87 11.24
N ILE A 242 12.46 -4.94 10.49
CA ILE A 242 12.03 -6.30 10.84
C ILE A 242 12.53 -6.68 12.23
N SER A 243 13.82 -6.43 12.52
CA SER A 243 14.43 -6.72 13.83
C SER A 243 13.75 -5.93 14.95
N ARG A 244 13.37 -4.67 14.70
CA ARG A 244 12.69 -3.80 15.65
C ARG A 244 11.28 -4.28 15.94
N GLN A 245 10.52 -4.67 14.91
CA GLN A 245 9.18 -5.23 15.07
C GLN A 245 9.23 -6.58 15.80
N GLN A 246 10.19 -7.44 15.45
CA GLN A 246 10.43 -8.70 16.14
C GLN A 246 10.72 -8.48 17.63
N HIS A 247 11.59 -7.51 17.95
CA HIS A 247 11.91 -7.17 19.34
C HIS A 247 10.69 -6.63 20.09
N SER A 248 9.92 -5.74 19.47
CA SER A 248 8.68 -5.22 20.04
C SER A 248 7.67 -6.33 20.35
N LEU A 249 7.48 -7.28 19.43
CA LEU A 249 6.59 -8.42 19.62
C LEU A 249 7.08 -9.33 20.76
N ASN A 250 8.37 -9.66 20.77
CA ASN A 250 8.97 -10.48 21.83
C ASN A 250 8.86 -9.81 23.21
N SER A 251 9.01 -8.49 23.28
CA SER A 251 8.90 -7.71 24.51
C SER A 251 7.45 -7.55 25.00
N ALA A 252 6.46 -7.63 24.11
CA ALA A 252 5.05 -7.59 24.47
C ALA A 252 4.50 -8.97 24.90
N GLN A 253 5.23 -10.05 24.62
CA GLN A 253 4.90 -11.42 24.98
C GLN A 253 5.57 -11.93 26.27
N SER A 254 6.50 -11.15 26.84
CA SER A 254 7.18 -11.43 28.13
C SER A 254 6.60 -10.60 29.26
#